data_AF-A0A9P7WZC6-F1
#
_entry.id   AF-A0A9P7WZC6-F1
#
_cell.length_a   1.000
_cell.length_b   1.000
_cell.length_c   1.000
_cell.angle_alpha   90.00
_cell.angle_beta   90.00
_cell.angle_gamma   90.00
#
_symmetry.space_group_name_H-M   'P 1'
#
loop_
_entity.id
_entity.type
_entity.pdbx_description
1 polymer ?
#
loop_
_entity_poly.entity_id
_entity_poly.type
_entity_poly.pdbx_seq_one_letter_code
_entity_poly.pdbx_strand_id
1 'polypeptide(L)'
;MSLPSNQFTICNKAYGLYVGRPQREDKSLLPKPIVALPEGVRSAWTTKSSKPNTSILMVGGAPTAAMTNQVFAILLPEPPATTWKIMPVPQAGANTYLITKADNPSQGWVMPSGQSNTQVAVRPLIMGPSDPPYYPPNQLWTIIPQN
;
A
#
# COMPACT_ATOMS: atom_id res chain seq x y z
N MET A 1 10.98 3.30 13.29
CA MET A 1 9.81 3.05 14.15
C MET A 1 8.98 1.93 13.52
N SER A 2 8.72 0.85 14.26
CA SER A 2 7.86 -0.27 13.84
C SER A 2 6.41 -0.02 14.24
N LEU A 3 5.45 -0.44 13.41
CA LEU A 3 4.02 -0.33 13.72
C LEU A 3 3.69 -1.19 14.97
N PRO A 4 2.96 -0.65 15.98
CA PRO A 4 2.76 -1.31 17.29
C PRO A 4 1.71 -2.43 17.30
N SER A 5 0.87 -2.56 16.26
CA SER A 5 -0.10 -3.65 16.14
C SER A 5 0.29 -4.61 15.02
N ASN A 6 0.02 -5.91 15.24
CA ASN A 6 0.20 -6.94 14.22
C ASN A 6 -0.74 -6.73 13.02
N GLN A 7 -1.81 -5.97 13.20
CA GLN A 7 -2.77 -5.65 12.15
C GLN A 7 -3.00 -4.15 12.02
N PHE A 8 -3.19 -3.69 10.79
CA PHE A 8 -3.49 -2.30 10.48
C PHE A 8 -4.39 -2.20 9.25
N THR A 9 -4.92 -1.01 9.01
CA THR A 9 -5.63 -0.66 7.77
C THR A 9 -4.80 0.34 6.98
N ILE A 10 -4.93 0.31 5.65
CA ILE A 10 -4.30 1.26 4.74
C ILE A 10 -5.41 2.03 4.02
N CYS A 11 -5.41 3.35 4.14
CA CYS A 11 -6.38 4.24 3.51
C CYS A 11 -5.67 5.26 2.61
N ASN A 12 -6.17 5.48 1.41
CA ASN A 12 -5.65 6.54 0.55
C ASN A 12 -6.11 7.92 1.04
N LYS A 13 -5.18 8.89 1.07
CA LYS A 13 -5.48 10.23 1.59
C LYS A 13 -6.27 11.10 0.63
N ALA A 14 -6.15 10.92 -0.69
CA ALA A 14 -6.91 11.73 -1.66
C ALA A 14 -8.41 11.41 -1.63
N TYR A 15 -8.76 10.14 -1.47
CA TYR A 15 -10.12 9.66 -1.71
C TYR A 15 -10.80 9.06 -0.48
N GLY A 16 -10.08 8.88 0.64
CA GLY A 16 -10.65 8.27 1.85
C GLY A 16 -11.02 6.80 1.69
N LEU A 17 -10.53 6.14 0.64
CA LEU A 17 -10.82 4.73 0.36
C LEU A 17 -9.73 3.83 0.93
N TYR A 18 -10.17 2.82 1.68
CA TYR A 18 -9.31 1.74 2.12
C TYR A 18 -8.90 0.87 0.94
N VAL A 19 -7.74 0.22 1.06
CA VAL A 19 -7.25 -0.71 0.04
C VAL A 19 -7.13 -2.12 0.57
N GLY A 20 -7.29 -3.09 -0.32
CA GLY A 20 -7.22 -4.50 0.01
C GLY A 20 -7.48 -5.36 -1.22
N ARG A 21 -7.80 -6.63 -0.95
CA ARG A 21 -8.30 -7.57 -1.95
C ARG A 21 -9.79 -7.30 -2.23
N PRO A 22 -10.28 -7.46 -3.48
CA PRO A 22 -11.69 -7.24 -3.79
C PRO A 22 -12.59 -8.24 -3.05
N GLN A 23 -13.83 -7.85 -2.75
CA GLN A 23 -14.79 -8.71 -2.02
C GLN A 23 -15.18 -9.98 -2.80
N ARG A 24 -15.13 -9.92 -4.13
CA ARG A 24 -15.38 -11.06 -5.01
C ARG A 24 -14.12 -11.31 -5.82
N GLU A 25 -13.59 -12.51 -5.68
CA GLU A 25 -12.44 -13.00 -6.42
C GLU A 25 -12.79 -14.32 -7.10
N ASP A 26 -12.13 -14.58 -8.24
CA ASP A 26 -12.12 -15.93 -8.79
C ASP A 26 -11.38 -16.91 -7.85
N LYS A 27 -11.59 -18.21 -8.07
CA LYS A 27 -10.93 -19.28 -7.29
C LYS A 27 -9.55 -19.66 -7.84
N SER A 28 -9.01 -18.91 -8.81
CA SER A 28 -7.70 -19.22 -9.36
C SER A 28 -6.59 -18.84 -8.37
N LEU A 29 -5.39 -19.40 -8.57
CA LEU A 29 -4.19 -18.98 -7.83
C LEU A 29 -3.47 -17.81 -8.51
N LEU A 30 -4.09 -17.17 -9.51
CA LEU A 30 -3.54 -15.98 -10.15
C LEU A 30 -3.40 -14.84 -9.13
N PRO A 31 -2.39 -13.96 -9.30
CA PRO A 31 -2.22 -12.77 -8.47
C PRO A 31 -3.52 -11.97 -8.36
N LYS A 32 -3.89 -11.61 -7.14
CA LYS A 32 -5.13 -10.88 -6.86
C LYS A 32 -4.83 -9.38 -6.80
N PRO A 33 -5.56 -8.53 -7.53
CA PRO A 33 -5.26 -7.11 -7.55
C PRO A 33 -5.49 -6.48 -6.18
N ILE A 34 -4.64 -5.54 -5.79
CA ILE A 34 -4.90 -4.67 -4.63
C ILE A 34 -5.66 -3.45 -5.12
N VAL A 35 -6.89 -3.30 -4.65
CA VAL A 35 -7.83 -2.29 -5.15
C VAL A 35 -8.33 -1.37 -4.05
N ALA A 36 -8.85 -0.22 -4.44
CA ALA A 36 -9.73 0.59 -3.62
C ALA A 36 -10.99 -0.20 -3.28
N LEU A 37 -11.28 -0.35 -2.00
CA LEU A 37 -12.48 -1.03 -1.52
C LEU A 37 -13.68 -0.09 -1.63
N PRO A 38 -14.92 -0.63 -1.67
CA PRO A 38 -16.13 0.18 -1.51
C PRO A 38 -16.08 1.02 -0.23
N GLU A 39 -16.79 2.14 -0.22
CA GLU A 39 -16.83 3.04 0.93
C GLU A 39 -17.21 2.30 2.22
N GLY A 40 -16.52 2.62 3.31
CA GLY A 40 -16.71 1.98 4.62
C GLY A 40 -16.15 0.55 4.76
N VAL A 41 -15.79 -0.12 3.65
CA VAL A 41 -15.20 -1.46 3.69
C VAL A 41 -13.71 -1.36 4.01
N ARG A 42 -13.25 -2.16 4.97
CA ARG A 42 -11.85 -2.20 5.43
C ARG A 42 -11.24 -3.58 5.20
N SER A 43 -9.93 -3.61 5.04
CA SER A 43 -9.16 -4.86 5.02
C SER A 43 -8.07 -4.81 6.07
N ALA A 44 -7.90 -5.91 6.80
CA ALA A 44 -6.79 -6.08 7.71
C ALA A 44 -5.50 -6.40 6.93
N TRP A 45 -4.46 -5.63 7.20
CA TRP A 45 -3.11 -5.80 6.69
C TRP A 45 -2.18 -6.23 7.81
N THR A 46 -1.18 -7.02 7.48
CA THR A 46 -0.08 -7.36 8.40
C THR A 46 1.26 -7.07 7.72
N THR A 47 2.33 -7.01 8.50
CA THR A 47 3.69 -6.92 7.97
C THR A 47 4.50 -8.16 8.33
N LYS A 48 5.39 -8.57 7.43
CA LYS A 48 6.48 -9.49 7.75
C LYS A 48 7.80 -8.74 7.57
N SER A 49 8.59 -8.65 8.64
CA SER A 49 9.93 -8.07 8.58
C SER A 49 10.81 -8.91 7.66
N SER A 50 11.45 -8.27 6.67
CA SER A 50 12.37 -8.93 5.74
C SER A 50 13.83 -8.52 6.01
N LYS A 51 14.09 -7.22 6.16
CA LYS A 51 15.38 -6.61 6.49
C LYS A 51 15.15 -5.35 7.36
N PRO A 52 16.17 -4.78 8.02
CA PRO A 52 16.02 -3.53 8.76
C PRO A 52 15.35 -2.43 7.92
N ASN A 53 14.36 -1.74 8.49
CA ASN A 53 13.60 -0.64 7.85
C ASN A 53 12.82 -1.02 6.58
N THR A 54 12.57 -2.30 6.35
CA THR A 54 11.76 -2.77 5.22
C THR A 54 10.74 -3.80 5.66
N SER A 55 9.66 -3.92 4.91
CA SER A 55 8.56 -4.81 5.26
C SER A 55 7.94 -5.42 4.01
N ILE A 56 7.52 -6.67 4.12
CA ILE A 56 6.57 -7.27 3.19
C ILE A 56 5.18 -6.94 3.73
N LEU A 57 4.37 -6.26 2.91
CA LEU A 57 2.97 -5.95 3.22
C LEU A 57 2.12 -7.15 2.82
N MET A 58 1.27 -7.61 3.74
CA MET A 58 0.46 -8.81 3.58
C MET A 58 -1.02 -8.45 3.72
N VAL A 59 -1.87 -9.07 2.90
CA VAL A 59 -3.34 -8.92 2.98
C VAL A 59 -4.04 -10.24 2.71
N GLY A 60 -5.00 -10.60 3.57
CA GLY A 60 -5.66 -11.91 3.48
C GLY A 60 -4.68 -13.09 3.49
N GLY A 61 -3.59 -12.98 4.26
CA GLY A 61 -2.55 -14.00 4.37
C GLY A 61 -1.53 -14.05 3.22
N ALA A 62 -1.70 -13.25 2.16
CA ALA A 62 -0.84 -13.26 0.98
C ALA A 62 0.10 -12.04 0.96
N PRO A 63 1.39 -12.22 0.60
CA PRO A 63 2.31 -11.09 0.40
C PRO A 63 1.92 -10.27 -0.83
N THR A 64 2.38 -9.03 -0.87
CA THR A 64 2.22 -8.16 -2.05
C THR A 64 3.45 -8.14 -2.94
N ALA A 65 3.22 -7.95 -4.24
CA ALA A 65 4.24 -7.73 -5.23
C ALA A 65 3.85 -6.59 -6.19
N ALA A 66 4.86 -5.85 -6.66
CA ALA A 66 4.74 -4.97 -7.81
C ALA A 66 4.85 -5.81 -9.08
N MET A 67 3.82 -5.80 -9.92
CA MET A 67 3.83 -6.45 -11.23
C MET A 67 3.16 -5.51 -12.24
N THR A 68 3.76 -5.33 -13.42
CA THR A 68 3.19 -4.51 -14.50
C THR A 68 2.73 -3.12 -14.02
N ASN A 69 3.54 -2.44 -13.21
CA ASN A 69 3.25 -1.13 -12.61
C ASN A 69 1.99 -1.08 -11.73
N GLN A 70 1.57 -2.20 -11.16
CA GLN A 70 0.45 -2.31 -10.23
C GLN A 70 0.81 -3.19 -9.04
N VAL A 71 -0.01 -3.10 -7.99
CA VAL A 71 0.15 -3.90 -6.78
C VAL A 71 -0.80 -5.10 -6.83
N PHE A 72 -0.25 -6.28 -6.55
CA PHE A 72 -0.99 -7.53 -6.43
C PHE A 72 -0.67 -8.23 -5.11
N ALA A 73 -1.63 -8.97 -4.56
CA ALA A 73 -1.39 -10.06 -3.64
C ALA A 73 -1.01 -11.33 -4.41
N ILE A 74 0.10 -11.96 -4.05
CA ILE A 74 0.64 -13.14 -4.72
C ILE A 74 0.32 -14.40 -3.91
N LEU A 75 -0.43 -15.32 -4.52
CA LEU A 75 -0.88 -16.56 -3.88
C LEU A 75 0.08 -17.74 -4.09
N LEU A 76 1.04 -17.59 -4.99
CA LEU A 76 2.09 -18.56 -5.30
C LEU A 76 3.48 -17.97 -4.97
N PRO A 77 4.52 -18.80 -4.83
CA PRO A 77 5.88 -18.33 -4.55
C PRO A 77 6.47 -17.41 -5.63
N GLU A 78 5.96 -17.50 -6.87
CA GLU A 78 6.36 -16.66 -7.99
C GLU A 78 5.21 -15.77 -8.47
N PRO A 79 5.47 -14.48 -8.74
CA PRO A 79 6.76 -13.80 -8.55
C PRO A 79 7.08 -13.59 -7.06
N PRO A 80 8.35 -13.31 -6.72
CA PRO A 80 8.72 -13.03 -5.33
C PRO A 80 8.01 -11.79 -4.78
N ALA A 81 7.77 -11.79 -3.47
CA ALA A 81 7.19 -10.67 -2.76
C ALA A 81 8.05 -9.39 -2.93
N THR A 82 7.39 -8.26 -3.14
CA THR A 82 8.08 -6.97 -3.13
C THR A 82 8.32 -6.54 -1.70
N THR A 83 9.56 -6.14 -1.44
CA THR A 83 9.94 -5.52 -0.17
C THR A 83 9.66 -4.03 -0.26
N TRP A 84 8.89 -3.50 0.70
CA TRP A 84 8.46 -2.11 0.73
C TRP A 84 9.16 -1.33 1.85
N LYS A 85 9.33 -0.03 1.64
CA LYS A 85 9.66 0.95 2.67
C LYS A 85 8.42 1.77 2.98
N ILE A 86 8.07 1.84 4.26
CA ILE A 86 6.97 2.66 4.77
C ILE A 86 7.60 3.91 5.36
N MET A 87 7.55 5.03 4.64
CA MET A 87 8.27 6.25 5.00
C MET A 87 7.28 7.27 5.59
N PRO A 88 7.50 7.75 6.83
CA PRO A 88 6.62 8.74 7.43
C PRO A 88 6.69 10.08 6.70
N VAL A 89 5.54 10.75 6.57
CA VAL A 89 5.41 12.11 6.02
C VAL A 89 4.71 12.99 7.07
N PRO A 90 5.40 13.40 8.15
CA PRO A 90 4.78 14.04 9.31
C PRO A 90 4.11 15.38 8.97
N GLN A 91 4.66 16.14 8.02
CA GLN A 91 4.07 17.37 7.52
C GLN A 91 2.72 17.17 6.82
N ALA A 92 2.42 15.93 6.40
CA ALA A 92 1.15 15.57 5.82
C ALA A 92 0.16 15.02 6.86
N GLY A 93 0.44 15.14 8.16
CA GLY A 93 -0.46 14.76 9.24
C GLY A 93 -0.11 13.42 9.87
N ALA A 94 -0.81 13.11 10.97
CA ALA A 94 -0.58 11.91 11.76
C ALA A 94 -0.79 10.64 10.93
N ASN A 95 -0.02 9.59 11.24
CA ASN A 95 -0.12 8.26 10.62
C ASN A 95 -0.07 8.29 9.09
N THR A 96 0.59 9.28 8.49
CA THR A 96 0.67 9.45 7.04
C THR A 96 2.02 9.01 6.50
N TYR A 97 1.99 8.21 5.45
CA TYR A 97 3.16 7.54 4.91
C TYR A 97 3.18 7.52 3.38
N LEU A 98 4.38 7.43 2.83
CA LEU A 98 4.63 6.88 1.49
C LEU A 98 4.91 5.39 1.61
N ILE A 99 4.46 4.61 0.62
CA ILE A 99 4.81 3.20 0.48
C ILE A 99 5.64 3.07 -0.80
N THR A 100 6.96 2.87 -0.66
CA THR A 100 7.90 2.83 -1.79
C THR A 100 8.54 1.46 -1.93
N LYS A 101 8.98 1.11 -3.14
CA LYS A 101 9.80 -0.09 -3.30
C LYS A 101 11.13 0.08 -2.57
N ALA A 102 11.57 -0.95 -1.86
CA ALA A 102 12.79 -0.85 -1.06
C ALA A 102 14.06 -0.72 -1.91
N ASP A 103 14.08 -1.39 -3.07
CA ASP A 103 15.17 -1.44 -4.04
C ASP A 103 15.18 -0.21 -4.98
N ASN A 104 14.03 0.41 -5.21
CA ASN A 104 13.88 1.63 -5.99
C ASN A 104 12.89 2.60 -5.32
N PRO A 105 13.36 3.42 -4.36
CA PRO A 105 12.50 4.31 -3.57
C PRO A 105 11.82 5.43 -4.37
N SER A 106 12.21 5.67 -5.63
CA SER A 106 11.51 6.62 -6.51
C SER A 106 10.15 6.09 -6.97
N GLN A 107 9.92 4.78 -6.87
CA GLN A 107 8.68 4.11 -7.25
C GLN A 107 7.87 3.76 -6.01
N GLY A 108 6.59 4.12 -6.01
CA GLY A 108 5.71 3.85 -4.86
C GLY A 108 4.25 3.68 -5.22
N TRP A 109 3.46 3.35 -4.21
CA TRP A 109 2.03 3.16 -4.34
C TRP A 109 1.33 4.48 -4.63
N VAL A 110 0.52 4.49 -5.69
CA VAL A 110 -0.30 5.63 -6.10
C VAL A 110 -1.71 5.15 -6.34
N MET A 111 -2.70 5.85 -5.78
CA MET A 111 -4.11 5.61 -6.10
C MET A 111 -4.50 6.42 -7.36
N PRO A 112 -4.80 5.77 -8.50
CA PRO A 112 -5.07 6.50 -9.74
C PRO A 112 -6.36 7.31 -9.71
N SER A 113 -7.43 6.80 -9.10
CA SER A 113 -8.74 7.44 -9.03
C SER A 113 -9.47 7.07 -7.74
N GLY A 114 -10.52 7.83 -7.40
CA GLY A 114 -11.39 7.60 -6.25
C GLY A 114 -12.55 6.65 -6.51
N GLN A 115 -12.46 5.78 -7.52
CA GLN A 115 -13.51 4.79 -7.81
C GLN A 115 -13.21 3.47 -7.09
N SER A 116 -14.24 2.84 -6.54
CA SER A 116 -14.11 1.47 -6.00
C SER A 116 -13.62 0.51 -7.08
N ASN A 117 -12.86 -0.51 -6.67
CA ASN A 117 -12.18 -1.48 -7.53
C ASN A 117 -11.05 -0.91 -8.40
N THR A 118 -10.70 0.37 -8.25
CA THR A 118 -9.50 0.91 -8.89
C THR A 118 -8.26 0.27 -8.29
N GLN A 119 -7.43 -0.35 -9.13
CA GLN A 119 -6.20 -0.99 -8.68
C GLN A 119 -5.13 0.04 -8.29
N VAL A 120 -4.44 -0.24 -7.18
CA VAL A 120 -3.28 0.54 -6.74
C VAL A 120 -2.15 0.40 -7.77
N ALA A 121 -1.66 1.53 -8.25
CA ALA A 121 -0.55 1.57 -9.18
C ALA A 121 0.79 1.67 -8.45
N VAL A 122 1.86 1.23 -9.11
CA VAL A 122 3.24 1.53 -8.75
C VAL A 122 3.79 2.49 -9.79
N ARG A 123 4.13 3.72 -9.38
CA ARG A 123 4.57 4.79 -10.29
C ARG A 123 5.74 5.58 -9.70
N PRO A 124 6.48 6.35 -10.52
CA PRO A 124 7.35 7.41 -10.02
C PRO A 124 6.55 8.34 -9.09
N LEU A 125 7.07 8.56 -7.89
CA LEU A 125 6.53 9.54 -6.96
C LEU A 125 6.94 10.94 -7.40
N ILE A 126 6.04 11.90 -7.25
CA ILE A 126 6.31 13.31 -7.52
C ILE A 126 6.17 14.11 -6.22
N MET A 127 7.02 15.12 -6.06
CA MET A 127 7.01 16.03 -4.92
C MET A 127 7.08 17.48 -5.39
N GLY A 128 6.42 18.38 -4.67
CA GLY A 128 6.46 19.81 -4.93
C GLY A 128 7.71 20.48 -4.33
N PRO A 129 8.23 21.55 -4.96
CA PRO A 129 9.40 22.28 -4.48
C PRO A 129 9.04 23.09 -3.23
N SER A 130 9.21 22.48 -2.05
CA SER A 130 8.89 23.07 -0.73
C SER A 130 9.77 22.41 0.33
N ASP A 131 9.97 23.09 1.46
CA ASP A 131 10.65 22.56 2.63
C ASP A 131 9.73 22.67 3.87
N PRO A 132 9.18 21.57 4.40
CA PRO A 132 9.36 20.19 3.95
C PRO A 132 8.62 19.89 2.62
N PRO A 133 9.04 18.86 1.84
CA PRO A 133 8.42 18.55 0.56
C PRO A 133 6.93 18.22 0.66
N TYR A 134 6.15 18.80 -0.25
CA TYR A 134 4.75 18.45 -0.48
C TYR A 134 4.64 17.22 -1.37
N TYR A 135 3.77 16.28 -1.00
CA TYR A 135 3.43 15.11 -1.82
C TYR A 135 1.94 15.15 -2.16
N PRO A 136 1.56 14.88 -3.43
CA PRO A 136 0.16 14.77 -3.79
C PRO A 136 -0.59 13.73 -2.95
N PRO A 137 -1.82 14.03 -2.48
CA PRO A 137 -2.57 13.14 -1.58
C PRO A 137 -2.82 11.73 -2.13
N ASN A 138 -2.81 11.55 -3.44
CA ASN A 138 -3.02 10.23 -4.05
C ASN A 138 -1.81 9.28 -3.91
N GLN A 139 -0.65 9.81 -3.52
CA GLN A 139 0.57 9.06 -3.17
C GLN A 139 0.69 8.80 -1.67
N LEU A 140 -0.15 9.46 -0.86
CA LEU A 140 -0.11 9.42 0.59
C LEU A 140 -1.12 8.42 1.14
N TRP A 141 -0.68 7.68 2.16
CA TRP A 141 -1.44 6.59 2.76
C TRP A 141 -1.50 6.77 4.26
N THR A 142 -2.71 6.73 4.82
CA THR A 142 -2.89 6.68 6.26
C THR A 142 -2.86 5.22 6.70
N ILE A 143 -1.94 4.88 7.60
CA ILE A 143 -1.77 3.51 8.13
C ILE A 143 -2.14 3.51 9.60
N ILE A 144 -3.28 2.87 9.92
CA ILE A 144 -3.87 2.92 11.28
C ILE A 144 -3.85 1.51 11.88
N PRO A 145 -3.15 1.30 13.01
CA PRO A 145 -3.23 0.07 13.79
C PRO A 145 -4.69 -0.33 14.07
N GLN A 146 -5.00 -1.61 14.00
CA GLN A 146 -6.24 -2.15 14.56
C GLN A 146 -5.94 -2.63 15.98
N ASN A 147 -6.78 -2.22 16.93
CA ASN A 147 -6.77 -2.69 18.32
C ASN A 147 -7.77 -3.84 18.46
#